data_AF-X1EHS2-F1
#
_entry.id   AF-X1EHS2-F1
#
_cell.length_a   1.000
_cell.length_b   1.000
_cell.length_c   1.000
_cell.angle_alpha   90.00
_cell.angle_beta   90.00
_cell.angle_gamma   90.00
#
_symmetry.space_group_name_H-M   'P 1'
#
loop_
_entity.id
_entity.type
_entity.pdbx_description
1 polymer ?
#
loop_
_entity_poly.entity_id
_entity_poly.type
_entity_poly.pdbx_seq_one_letter_code
_entity_poly.pdbx_strand_id
1 'polypeptide(L)'
;NSPFVSVKLEGEHTFQKVGIADLNGDGAYDFVIKQPNANIDPYVKYWKPSPETYKVEAYLSDGTLLWRKDLGWAIEQGIWYSPMVVYDLDGDGKAEVALKTGEGDPRDEDGRVTSGPEWLSILDGMTGEERARVDWPNRELYPSYNYASRNQLCVAYLDGKTPCVIVERGTYNVIHVVAYEYRDGKLRELWRWHDAEEGGIYRGQGAHSMHAADVDGDGRDEVFLGSCVIDDNGNGLWSTGMGHPDHHYVGDIDPAKGEFQH
;
A
#
# COMPACT_ATOMS: atom_id res chain seq x y z
N ASN A 1 8.22 -33.41 13.78
CA ASN A 1 7.69 -32.17 13.19
C ASN A 1 8.75 -31.56 12.29
N SER A 2 8.35 -31.17 11.07
CA SER A 2 9.21 -30.38 10.18
C SER A 2 9.41 -28.98 10.77
N PRO A 3 10.58 -28.32 10.61
CA PRO A 3 10.78 -26.94 11.06
C PRO A 3 10.06 -25.90 10.18
N PHE A 4 9.31 -26.34 9.16
CA PHE A 4 8.56 -25.48 8.25
C PHE A 4 7.20 -26.10 7.90
N VAL A 5 6.23 -25.24 7.58
CA VAL A 5 5.01 -25.58 6.85
C VAL A 5 5.27 -25.26 5.37
N SER A 6 4.85 -26.14 4.47
CA SER A 6 5.03 -25.96 3.03
C SER A 6 3.68 -25.83 2.37
N VAL A 7 3.42 -24.67 1.76
CA VAL A 7 2.29 -24.44 0.86
C VAL A 7 2.82 -24.54 -0.56
N LYS A 8 2.19 -25.39 -1.38
CA LYS A 8 2.57 -25.55 -2.79
C LYS A 8 1.82 -24.51 -3.62
N LEU A 9 2.55 -23.65 -4.31
CA LEU A 9 1.98 -22.70 -5.27
C LEU A 9 1.51 -23.42 -6.53
N GLU A 10 0.45 -22.89 -7.15
CA GLU A 10 -0.05 -23.42 -8.42
C GLU A 10 0.70 -22.80 -9.61
N GLY A 11 1.86 -23.37 -9.95
CA GLY A 11 2.62 -23.01 -11.16
C GLY A 11 4.12 -22.91 -10.92
N GLU A 12 4.87 -22.55 -11.96
CA GLU A 12 6.33 -22.35 -11.91
C GLU A 12 6.66 -20.85 -11.80
N HIS A 13 6.23 -20.23 -10.70
CA HIS A 13 6.49 -18.82 -10.44
C HIS A 13 7.04 -18.62 -9.03
N THR A 14 7.64 -17.45 -8.82
CA THR A 14 7.96 -16.92 -7.49
C THR A 14 7.15 -15.65 -7.28
N PHE A 15 7.01 -15.20 -6.04
CA PHE A 15 6.23 -13.99 -5.72
C PHE A 15 7.12 -12.91 -5.10
N GLN A 16 6.71 -11.65 -5.27
CA GLN A 16 7.42 -10.49 -4.72
C GLN A 16 6.96 -10.17 -3.30
N LYS A 17 5.66 -10.29 -3.02
CA LYS A 17 5.04 -9.90 -1.75
C LYS A 17 4.02 -10.95 -1.31
N VAL A 18 3.89 -11.12 0.00
CA VAL A 18 2.85 -11.90 0.65
C VAL A 18 2.15 -11.01 1.69
N GLY A 19 0.83 -10.99 1.67
CA GLY A 19 -0.01 -10.56 2.78
C GLY A 19 -0.45 -11.78 3.58
N ILE A 20 -0.56 -11.63 4.89
CA ILE A 20 -0.88 -12.69 5.83
C ILE A 20 -2.05 -12.18 6.68
N ALA A 21 -3.20 -12.82 6.58
CA ALA A 21 -4.41 -12.45 7.31
C ALA A 21 -5.39 -13.64 7.30
N ASP A 22 -6.40 -13.63 8.16
CA ASP A 22 -7.49 -14.60 8.14
C ASP A 22 -8.52 -14.16 7.08
N LEU A 23 -8.68 -14.91 5.98
CA LEU A 23 -9.60 -14.54 4.90
C LEU A 23 -11.01 -15.09 5.12
N ASN A 24 -11.18 -16.09 5.99
CA ASN A 24 -12.41 -16.86 6.09
C ASN A 24 -13.10 -16.77 7.48
N GLY A 25 -12.42 -16.22 8.48
CA GLY A 25 -12.88 -16.01 9.85
C GLY A 25 -12.72 -17.24 10.76
N ASP A 26 -11.87 -18.21 10.40
CA ASP A 26 -11.64 -19.43 11.18
C ASP A 26 -10.51 -19.30 12.23
N GLY A 27 -9.81 -18.16 12.25
CA GLY A 27 -8.71 -17.84 13.16
C GLY A 27 -7.34 -18.35 12.71
N ALA A 28 -7.23 -19.03 11.56
CA ALA A 28 -5.95 -19.38 10.94
C ALA A 28 -5.52 -18.29 9.94
N TYR A 29 -4.21 -18.05 9.84
CA TYR A 29 -3.69 -17.15 8.81
C TYR A 29 -3.64 -17.83 7.46
N ASP A 30 -4.23 -17.16 6.49
CA ASP A 30 -4.18 -17.44 5.06
C ASP A 30 -3.17 -16.49 4.38
N PHE A 31 -2.98 -16.67 3.07
CA PHE A 31 -1.91 -16.01 2.32
C PHE A 31 -2.42 -15.39 1.03
N VAL A 32 -2.09 -14.12 0.78
CA VAL A 32 -2.30 -13.48 -0.51
C VAL A 32 -0.96 -13.10 -1.10
N ILE A 33 -0.59 -13.68 -2.23
CA ILE A 33 0.69 -13.42 -2.90
C ILE A 33 0.51 -12.57 -4.14
N LYS A 34 1.53 -11.77 -4.48
CA LYS A 34 1.62 -11.05 -5.75
C LYS A 34 2.83 -11.54 -6.54
N GLN A 35 2.57 -12.11 -7.72
CA GLN A 35 3.54 -12.78 -8.58
C GLN A 35 3.53 -12.19 -10.01
N PRO A 36 4.66 -12.17 -10.73
CA PRO A 36 5.93 -12.82 -10.42
C PRO A 36 6.80 -12.05 -9.40
N ASN A 37 7.96 -12.60 -9.01
CA ASN A 37 8.99 -11.83 -8.31
C ASN A 37 9.73 -10.92 -9.30
N ALA A 38 9.33 -9.66 -9.35
CA ALA A 38 9.91 -8.65 -10.22
C ALA A 38 10.04 -7.32 -9.50
N ASN A 39 11.09 -6.56 -9.82
CA ASN A 39 11.30 -5.22 -9.28
C ASN A 39 11.88 -4.27 -10.34
N ILE A 40 11.02 -3.66 -11.17
CA ILE A 40 11.44 -2.59 -12.09
C ILE A 40 11.36 -1.27 -11.34
N ASP A 41 12.38 -0.44 -11.51
CA ASP A 41 12.42 0.90 -10.93
C ASP A 41 12.01 1.95 -11.98
N PRO A 42 11.16 2.93 -11.65
CA PRO A 42 10.72 3.96 -12.60
C PRO A 42 11.81 4.98 -12.93
N TYR A 43 12.96 4.96 -12.24
CA TYR A 43 14.09 5.81 -12.56
C TYR A 43 14.69 5.42 -13.91
N VAL A 44 14.87 6.42 -14.78
CA VAL A 44 15.25 6.27 -16.19
C VAL A 44 16.43 5.33 -16.45
N LYS A 45 17.39 5.27 -15.51
CA LYS A 45 18.59 4.43 -15.62
C LYS A 45 18.30 2.92 -15.47
N TYR A 46 17.28 2.56 -14.71
CA TYR A 46 16.96 1.18 -14.33
C TYR A 46 15.67 0.67 -14.97
N TRP A 47 14.91 1.58 -15.57
CA TRP A 47 13.64 1.28 -16.16
C TRP A 47 13.77 0.33 -17.36
N LYS A 48 12.79 -0.57 -17.49
CA LYS A 48 12.55 -1.45 -18.63
C LYS A 48 11.05 -1.78 -18.70
N PRO A 49 10.49 -2.17 -19.87
CA PRO A 49 9.10 -2.58 -19.94
C PRO A 49 8.84 -3.85 -19.13
N SER A 50 7.62 -3.98 -18.61
CA SER A 50 7.18 -5.20 -17.91
C SER A 50 7.11 -6.39 -18.88
N PRO A 51 7.76 -7.53 -18.58
CA PRO A 51 7.76 -8.70 -19.47
C PRO A 51 6.42 -9.43 -19.49
N GLU A 52 5.65 -9.33 -18.40
CA GLU A 52 4.32 -9.91 -18.24
C GLU A 52 3.50 -9.08 -17.23
N THR A 53 2.24 -9.45 -17.01
CA THR A 53 1.37 -8.80 -16.01
C THR A 53 1.58 -9.35 -14.60
N TYR A 54 1.29 -8.56 -13.58
CA TYR A 54 1.16 -9.08 -12.21
C TYR A 54 -0.13 -9.88 -12.03
N LYS A 55 -0.05 -10.94 -11.24
CA LYS A 55 -1.18 -11.73 -10.76
C LYS A 55 -1.18 -11.69 -9.23
N VAL A 56 -2.37 -11.61 -8.65
CA VAL A 56 -2.59 -11.76 -7.21
C VAL A 56 -3.32 -13.07 -6.99
N GLU A 57 -2.90 -13.83 -5.99
CA GLU A 57 -3.47 -15.15 -5.67
C GLU A 57 -3.71 -15.26 -4.17
N ALA A 58 -4.84 -15.86 -3.77
CA ALA A 58 -5.12 -16.16 -2.37
C ALA A 58 -5.12 -17.67 -2.14
N TYR A 59 -4.53 -18.07 -1.02
CA TYR A 59 -4.39 -19.44 -0.56
C TYR A 59 -4.85 -19.54 0.88
N LEU A 60 -5.62 -20.57 1.20
CA LEU A 60 -5.92 -20.91 2.60
C LEU A 60 -4.66 -21.39 3.34
N SER A 61 -4.74 -21.42 4.66
CA SER A 61 -3.69 -21.91 5.57
C SER A 61 -3.20 -23.34 5.25
N ASP A 62 -4.07 -24.18 4.66
CA ASP A 62 -3.75 -25.54 4.21
C ASP A 62 -3.11 -25.62 2.81
N GLY A 63 -3.03 -24.48 2.11
CA GLY A 63 -2.49 -24.36 0.76
C GLY A 63 -3.48 -24.52 -0.38
N THR A 64 -4.78 -24.61 -0.09
CA THR A 64 -5.84 -24.55 -1.11
C THR A 64 -5.82 -23.18 -1.80
N LEU A 65 -5.61 -23.16 -3.12
CA LEU A 65 -5.79 -21.94 -3.93
C LEU A 65 -7.29 -21.60 -3.97
N LEU A 66 -7.63 -20.37 -3.59
CA LEU A 66 -8.99 -19.84 -3.68
C LEU A 66 -9.25 -19.18 -5.03
N TRP A 67 -8.39 -18.23 -5.41
CA TRP A 67 -8.54 -17.45 -6.63
C TRP A 67 -7.20 -16.91 -7.14
N ARG A 68 -7.20 -16.55 -8.44
CA ARG A 68 -6.13 -15.84 -9.13
C ARG A 68 -6.72 -14.68 -9.91
N LYS A 69 -6.20 -13.47 -9.73
CA LYS A 69 -6.59 -12.25 -10.44
C LYS A 69 -5.41 -11.70 -11.23
N ASP A 70 -5.55 -11.56 -12.54
CA ASP A 70 -4.59 -10.83 -13.38
C ASP A 70 -4.86 -9.33 -13.27
N LEU A 71 -3.83 -8.53 -12.97
CA LEU A 71 -3.94 -7.08 -12.83
C LEU A 71 -3.87 -6.34 -14.18
N GLY A 72 -3.61 -7.07 -15.28
CA GLY A 72 -3.52 -6.50 -16.61
C GLY A 72 -2.28 -5.63 -16.81
N TRP A 73 -2.31 -4.83 -17.87
CA TRP A 73 -1.16 -4.03 -18.32
C TRP A 73 -1.14 -2.61 -17.79
N ALA A 74 -2.19 -2.19 -17.08
CA ALA A 74 -2.28 -0.88 -16.44
C ALA A 74 -1.41 -0.74 -15.18
N ILE A 75 -0.81 -1.84 -14.70
CA ILE A 75 0.05 -1.87 -13.52
C ILE A 75 1.39 -2.49 -13.91
N GLU A 76 2.46 -1.70 -13.92
CA GLU A 76 3.80 -2.21 -14.19
C GLU A 76 4.36 -3.07 -13.05
N GLN A 77 5.31 -3.93 -13.40
CA GLN A 77 6.02 -4.75 -12.43
C GLN A 77 7.01 -3.94 -11.61
N GLY A 78 6.87 -3.89 -10.30
CA GLY A 78 7.83 -3.31 -9.38
C GLY A 78 7.20 -2.83 -8.08
N ILE A 79 8.02 -2.72 -7.03
CA ILE A 79 7.51 -2.39 -5.68
C ILE A 79 6.85 -1.01 -5.63
N TRP A 80 7.31 -0.10 -6.49
CA TRP A 80 6.84 1.29 -6.59
C TRP A 80 5.47 1.45 -7.27
N TYR A 81 5.03 0.44 -8.02
CA TYR A 81 3.86 0.52 -8.89
C TYR A 81 2.61 -0.10 -8.28
N SER A 82 2.78 -1.12 -7.44
CA SER A 82 1.71 -2.06 -7.08
C SER A 82 1.70 -2.36 -5.58
N PRO A 83 1.47 -1.35 -4.72
CA PRO A 83 1.28 -1.62 -3.30
C PRO A 83 0.05 -2.52 -3.08
N MET A 84 0.13 -3.34 -2.04
CA MET A 84 -0.93 -4.26 -1.61
C MET A 84 -0.86 -4.39 -0.09
N VAL A 85 -2.02 -4.32 0.56
CA VAL A 85 -2.25 -4.63 1.98
C VAL A 85 -3.39 -5.64 2.08
N VAL A 86 -3.34 -6.49 3.11
CA VAL A 86 -4.38 -7.50 3.39
C VAL A 86 -4.76 -7.33 4.84
N TYR A 87 -6.04 -7.04 5.10
CA TYR A 87 -6.51 -6.65 6.42
C TYR A 87 -8.04 -6.78 6.49
N ASP A 88 -8.59 -7.05 7.68
CA ASP A 88 -10.03 -6.94 7.95
C ASP A 88 -10.39 -5.45 8.06
N LEU A 89 -10.79 -4.86 6.93
CA LEU A 89 -10.95 -3.42 6.81
C LEU A 89 -12.32 -2.94 7.28
N ASP A 90 -13.36 -3.79 7.18
CA ASP A 90 -14.70 -3.43 7.63
C ASP A 90 -15.08 -3.94 9.03
N GLY A 91 -14.27 -4.86 9.58
CA GLY A 91 -14.40 -5.41 10.92
C GLY A 91 -15.35 -6.61 11.02
N ASP A 92 -15.61 -7.33 9.92
CA ASP A 92 -16.49 -8.50 9.91
C ASP A 92 -15.81 -9.80 10.40
N GLY A 93 -14.50 -9.73 10.70
CA GLY A 93 -13.67 -10.86 11.12
C GLY A 93 -12.97 -11.57 9.97
N LYS A 94 -13.04 -11.04 8.74
CA LYS A 94 -12.38 -11.60 7.55
C LYS A 94 -11.62 -10.49 6.84
N ALA A 95 -10.46 -10.84 6.28
CA ALA A 95 -9.62 -9.86 5.63
C ALA A 95 -9.97 -9.63 4.15
N GLU A 96 -9.96 -8.37 3.74
CA GLU A 96 -9.97 -7.93 2.35
C GLU A 96 -8.54 -7.75 1.81
N VAL A 97 -8.44 -7.57 0.50
CA VAL A 97 -7.21 -7.15 -0.18
C VAL A 97 -7.38 -5.75 -0.76
N ALA A 98 -6.64 -4.78 -0.23
CA ALA A 98 -6.54 -3.44 -0.78
C ALA A 98 -5.30 -3.31 -1.67
N LEU A 99 -5.48 -2.89 -2.93
CA LEU A 99 -4.39 -2.78 -3.90
C LEU A 99 -4.66 -1.74 -4.98
N LYS A 100 -3.58 -1.28 -5.61
CA LYS A 100 -3.67 -0.41 -6.80
C LYS A 100 -4.04 -1.24 -8.04
N THR A 101 -5.03 -0.79 -8.79
CA THR A 101 -5.47 -1.41 -10.05
C THR A 101 -5.61 -0.37 -11.17
N GLY A 102 -5.85 -0.84 -12.39
CA GLY A 102 -6.14 -0.01 -13.55
C GLY A 102 -6.91 -0.81 -14.61
N GLU A 103 -7.18 -0.21 -15.77
CA GLU A 103 -8.00 -0.82 -16.81
C GLU A 103 -7.29 -0.86 -18.17
N GLY A 104 -7.52 -1.95 -18.92
CA GLY A 104 -7.04 -2.12 -20.28
C GLY A 104 -5.52 -2.24 -20.41
N ASP A 105 -5.01 -1.74 -21.54
CA ASP A 105 -3.57 -1.65 -21.84
C ASP A 105 -3.21 -0.20 -22.21
N PRO A 106 -2.96 0.66 -21.21
CA PRO A 106 -2.67 2.08 -21.39
C PRO A 106 -1.17 2.38 -21.63
N ARG A 107 -0.37 1.35 -21.96
CA ARG A 107 1.06 1.53 -22.16
C ARG A 107 1.36 2.36 -23.39
N ASP A 108 2.33 3.26 -23.28
CA ASP A 108 2.89 4.00 -24.41
C ASP A 108 3.83 3.13 -25.26
N GLU A 109 4.40 3.71 -26.32
CA GLU A 109 5.31 3.01 -27.24
C GLU A 109 6.58 2.48 -26.57
N ASP A 110 7.03 3.08 -25.46
CA ASP A 110 8.16 2.56 -24.69
C ASP A 110 7.69 1.41 -23.78
N GLY A 111 6.43 1.43 -23.34
CA GLY A 111 5.81 0.41 -22.49
C GLY A 111 5.50 0.93 -21.08
N ARG A 112 5.57 2.24 -20.85
CA ARG A 112 5.19 2.88 -19.57
C ARG A 112 3.70 3.14 -19.53
N VAL A 113 3.12 3.03 -18.35
CA VAL A 113 1.76 3.49 -18.09
C VAL A 113 1.83 4.94 -17.65
N THR A 114 1.64 5.86 -18.60
CA THR A 114 1.65 7.32 -18.36
C THR A 114 0.26 7.95 -18.38
N SER A 115 -0.76 7.16 -18.74
CA SER A 115 -2.17 7.58 -18.80
C SER A 115 -3.10 6.46 -18.32
N GLY A 116 -4.41 6.64 -18.49
CA GLY A 116 -5.44 5.67 -18.10
C GLY A 116 -5.89 5.79 -16.65
N PRO A 117 -7.07 5.22 -16.31
CA PRO A 117 -7.60 5.26 -14.96
C PRO A 117 -6.76 4.39 -14.02
N GLU A 118 -6.63 4.86 -12.78
CA GLU A 118 -5.95 4.17 -11.68
C GLU A 118 -6.86 4.18 -10.47
N TRP A 119 -6.99 3.06 -9.79
CA TRP A 119 -7.91 2.91 -8.68
C TRP A 119 -7.19 2.38 -7.43
N LEU A 120 -7.68 2.77 -6.26
CA LEU A 120 -7.65 1.89 -5.10
C LEU A 120 -8.83 0.94 -5.26
N SER A 121 -8.57 -0.37 -5.31
CA SER A 121 -9.61 -1.41 -5.29
C SER A 121 -9.57 -2.18 -3.98
N ILE A 122 -10.74 -2.55 -3.46
CA ILE A 122 -10.92 -3.51 -2.37
C ILE A 122 -11.45 -4.81 -2.97
N LEU A 123 -10.74 -5.90 -2.77
CA LEU A 123 -11.16 -7.24 -3.17
C LEU A 123 -11.61 -8.03 -1.95
N ASP A 124 -12.66 -8.83 -2.13
CA ASP A 124 -13.03 -9.88 -1.18
C ASP A 124 -11.90 -10.89 -1.00
N GLY A 125 -11.51 -11.18 0.24
CA GLY A 125 -10.42 -12.09 0.54
C GLY A 125 -10.65 -13.52 0.05
N MET A 126 -11.89 -14.00 0.08
CA MET A 126 -12.25 -15.37 -0.28
C MET A 126 -12.48 -15.57 -1.77
N THR A 127 -12.92 -14.54 -2.50
CA THR A 127 -13.35 -14.67 -3.90
C THR A 127 -12.51 -13.87 -4.90
N GLY A 128 -11.79 -12.84 -4.45
CA GLY A 128 -11.04 -11.93 -5.33
C GLY A 128 -11.93 -10.99 -6.17
N GLU A 129 -13.25 -11.01 -5.93
CA GLU A 129 -14.21 -10.09 -6.51
C GLU A 129 -13.98 -8.67 -5.98
N GLU A 130 -14.06 -7.68 -6.85
CA GLU A 130 -13.97 -6.28 -6.43
C GLU A 130 -15.26 -5.88 -5.71
N ARG A 131 -15.14 -5.41 -4.46
CA ARG A 131 -16.25 -4.95 -3.62
C ARG A 131 -16.44 -3.44 -3.72
N ALA A 132 -15.34 -2.69 -3.79
CA ALA A 132 -15.35 -1.23 -3.92
C ALA A 132 -14.11 -0.74 -4.67
N ARG A 133 -14.21 0.45 -5.26
CA ARG A 133 -13.07 1.18 -5.81
C ARG A 133 -13.28 2.70 -5.77
N VAL A 134 -12.18 3.43 -5.68
CA VAL A 134 -12.11 4.91 -5.79
C VAL A 134 -10.86 5.31 -6.58
N ASP A 135 -10.82 6.54 -7.08
CA ASP A 135 -9.66 7.06 -7.82
C ASP A 135 -8.38 7.00 -6.97
N TRP A 136 -7.28 6.55 -7.59
CA TRP A 136 -5.94 6.68 -7.02
C TRP A 136 -5.48 8.16 -7.08
N PRO A 137 -4.65 8.65 -6.12
CA PRO A 137 -4.10 10.00 -6.18
C PRO A 137 -3.51 10.39 -7.55
N ASN A 138 -3.92 11.54 -8.11
CA ASN A 138 -3.59 11.95 -9.49
C ASN A 138 -2.06 12.09 -9.72
N ARG A 139 -1.60 11.67 -10.91
CA ARG A 139 -0.20 11.75 -11.39
C ARG A 139 0.20 13.11 -11.99
N GLU A 140 -0.74 13.99 -12.29
CA GLU A 140 -0.49 15.28 -12.97
C GLU A 140 0.34 16.26 -12.13
N LEU A 141 0.40 16.04 -10.81
CA LEU A 141 1.12 16.89 -9.87
C LEU A 141 2.65 16.70 -9.94
N TYR A 142 3.12 15.69 -10.68
CA TYR A 142 4.52 15.26 -10.64
C TYR A 142 5.26 15.68 -11.91
N PRO A 143 6.52 16.16 -11.79
CA PRO A 143 7.24 16.71 -12.93
C PRO A 143 7.78 15.66 -13.90
N SER A 144 7.73 14.37 -13.54
CA SER A 144 8.14 13.28 -14.43
C SER A 144 7.54 11.94 -14.01
N TYR A 145 7.57 10.97 -14.93
CA TYR A 145 7.17 9.58 -14.69
C TYR A 145 7.81 8.97 -13.44
N ASN A 146 9.10 9.22 -13.20
CA ASN A 146 9.80 8.69 -12.02
C ASN A 146 9.15 9.11 -10.70
N TYR A 147 8.71 10.37 -10.62
CA TYR A 147 8.09 10.90 -9.42
C TYR A 147 6.62 10.49 -9.29
N ALA A 148 5.89 10.42 -10.42
CA ALA A 148 4.50 9.97 -10.46
C ALA A 148 4.34 8.48 -10.10
N SER A 149 5.34 7.66 -10.41
CA SER A 149 5.30 6.20 -10.28
C SER A 149 5.90 5.70 -8.96
N ARG A 150 5.60 6.39 -7.85
CA ARG A 150 5.93 5.98 -6.49
C ARG A 150 4.65 5.91 -5.68
N ASN A 151 4.23 4.72 -5.30
CA ASN A 151 2.90 4.47 -4.75
C ASN A 151 3.04 3.55 -3.54
N GLN A 152 2.36 3.87 -2.44
CA GLN A 152 2.42 3.12 -1.19
C GLN A 152 1.02 2.96 -0.58
N LEU A 153 0.89 1.95 0.29
CA LEU A 153 -0.30 1.69 1.09
C LEU A 153 0.14 1.30 2.50
N CYS A 154 -0.59 1.77 3.51
CA CYS A 154 -0.56 1.22 4.86
C CYS A 154 -1.98 1.16 5.45
N VAL A 155 -2.10 0.51 6.60
CA VAL A 155 -3.30 0.54 7.43
C VAL A 155 -2.98 1.37 8.67
N ALA A 156 -3.91 2.22 9.09
CA ALA A 156 -3.81 3.04 10.29
C ALA A 156 -5.15 3.09 11.02
N TYR A 157 -5.12 3.11 12.34
CA TYR A 157 -6.27 3.26 13.23
C TYR A 157 -6.46 4.73 13.61
N LEU A 158 -6.94 5.53 12.66
CA LEU A 158 -7.05 6.99 12.81
C LEU A 158 -8.06 7.46 13.87
N ASP A 159 -8.94 6.57 14.35
CA ASP A 159 -9.84 6.82 15.49
C ASP A 159 -9.50 5.93 16.70
N GLY A 160 -8.35 5.23 16.63
CA GLY A 160 -7.86 4.25 17.59
C GLY A 160 -8.55 2.88 17.55
N LYS A 161 -9.49 2.65 16.61
CA LYS A 161 -10.37 1.46 16.64
C LYS A 161 -10.71 0.86 15.28
N THR A 162 -10.89 1.69 14.27
CA THR A 162 -11.33 1.32 12.93
C THR A 162 -10.13 1.33 11.99
N PRO A 163 -9.81 0.20 11.33
CA PRO A 163 -8.72 0.18 10.37
C PRO A 163 -9.08 1.02 9.14
N CYS A 164 -8.19 1.93 8.77
CA CYS A 164 -8.32 2.80 7.61
C CYS A 164 -7.20 2.48 6.60
N VAL A 165 -7.51 2.56 5.30
CA VAL A 165 -6.51 2.41 4.24
C VAL A 165 -5.92 3.79 3.95
N ILE A 166 -4.59 3.91 4.10
CA ILE A 166 -3.87 5.12 3.72
C ILE A 166 -3.22 4.90 2.36
N VAL A 167 -3.49 5.82 1.44
CA VAL A 167 -3.06 5.77 0.03
C VAL A 167 -2.10 6.89 -0.25
N GLU A 168 -0.88 6.56 -0.64
CA GLU A 168 0.15 7.55 -0.99
C GLU A 168 0.54 7.44 -2.47
N ARG A 169 0.65 8.61 -3.12
CA ARG A 169 1.54 8.80 -4.25
C ARG A 169 2.63 9.80 -3.87
N GLY A 170 3.86 9.54 -4.31
CA GLY A 170 5.01 10.39 -4.03
C GLY A 170 6.15 9.64 -3.33
N THR A 171 7.20 10.41 -3.01
CA THR A 171 8.26 10.15 -2.02
C THR A 171 9.24 11.33 -2.07
N TYR A 172 9.90 11.52 -3.22
CA TYR A 172 11.04 12.44 -3.41
C TYR A 172 10.69 13.90 -3.73
N ASN A 173 9.42 14.18 -4.03
CA ASN A 173 8.96 15.51 -4.41
C ASN A 173 7.62 15.77 -3.71
N VAL A 174 6.57 16.08 -4.47
CA VAL A 174 5.19 16.11 -3.99
C VAL A 174 4.89 14.77 -3.31
N ILE A 175 4.15 14.87 -2.22
CA ILE A 175 3.59 13.74 -1.49
C ILE A 175 2.10 14.03 -1.36
N HIS A 176 1.28 13.11 -1.82
CA HIS A 176 -0.18 13.21 -1.80
C HIS A 176 -0.73 11.96 -1.12
N VAL A 177 -1.40 12.18 0.01
CA VAL A 177 -1.92 11.11 0.86
C VAL A 177 -3.42 11.26 1.01
N VAL A 178 -4.13 10.13 1.02
CA VAL A 178 -5.58 10.09 1.24
C VAL A 178 -5.89 8.94 2.17
N ALA A 179 -6.75 9.19 3.16
CA ALA A 179 -7.25 8.16 4.06
C ALA A 179 -8.68 7.76 3.68
N TYR A 180 -8.93 6.44 3.66
CA TYR A 180 -10.24 5.86 3.42
C TYR A 180 -10.64 4.90 4.53
N GLU A 181 -11.88 5.00 4.98
CA GLU A 181 -12.56 3.90 5.71
C GLU A 181 -13.28 3.02 4.69
N TYR A 182 -13.17 1.70 4.81
CA TYR A 182 -14.00 0.75 4.06
C TYR A 182 -15.07 0.17 4.98
N ARG A 183 -16.35 0.38 4.65
CA ARG A 183 -17.48 -0.14 5.43
C ARG A 183 -18.71 -0.30 4.56
N ASP A 184 -19.49 -1.36 4.80
CA ASP A 184 -20.73 -1.67 4.06
C ASP A 184 -20.54 -1.67 2.52
N GLY A 185 -19.41 -2.22 2.06
CA GLY A 185 -19.09 -2.29 0.63
C GLY A 185 -18.75 -0.96 -0.03
N LYS A 186 -18.35 0.06 0.74
CA LYS A 186 -18.02 1.41 0.23
C LYS A 186 -16.74 1.94 0.87
N LEU A 187 -15.97 2.66 0.06
CA LEU A 187 -14.84 3.48 0.53
C LEU A 187 -15.34 4.90 0.78
N ARG A 188 -15.10 5.40 1.99
CA ARG A 188 -15.40 6.77 2.41
C ARG A 188 -14.10 7.51 2.68
N GLU A 189 -13.87 8.59 1.94
CA GLU A 189 -12.73 9.49 2.19
C GLU A 189 -12.89 10.13 3.57
N LEU A 190 -11.83 10.05 4.39
CA LEU A 190 -11.76 10.66 5.70
C LEU A 190 -11.11 12.04 5.60
N TRP A 191 -9.93 12.07 4.99
CA TRP A 191 -9.18 13.27 4.71
C TRP A 191 -8.27 13.06 3.51
N ARG A 192 -7.78 14.18 2.99
CA ARG A 192 -6.81 14.26 1.90
C ARG A 192 -5.79 15.30 2.25
N TRP A 193 -4.53 14.96 2.06
CA TRP A 193 -3.40 15.80 2.42
C TRP A 193 -2.44 15.95 1.24
N HIS A 194 -1.88 17.14 1.08
CA HIS A 194 -0.95 17.47 0.02
C HIS A 194 0.15 18.43 0.53
N ASP A 195 1.43 18.11 0.30
CA ASP A 195 2.58 18.89 0.83
C ASP A 195 2.53 20.40 0.51
N ALA A 196 2.07 20.75 -0.69
CA ALA A 196 1.98 22.14 -1.14
C ALA A 196 1.02 23.00 -0.31
N GLU A 197 0.04 22.39 0.38
CA GLU A 197 -0.90 23.11 1.26
C GLU A 197 -0.25 23.49 2.60
N GLU A 198 0.84 22.82 2.95
CA GLU A 198 1.60 22.98 4.21
C GLU A 198 2.91 23.78 4.01
N GLY A 199 2.95 24.66 3.01
CA GLY A 199 4.12 25.49 2.71
C GLY A 199 5.34 24.72 2.20
N GLY A 200 5.19 23.43 1.87
CA GLY A 200 6.20 22.61 1.20
C GLY A 200 7.32 22.05 2.09
N ILE A 201 7.24 22.21 3.42
CA ILE A 201 8.27 21.68 4.34
C ILE A 201 8.35 20.14 4.34
N TYR A 202 7.28 19.48 3.93
CA TYR A 202 7.16 18.03 3.80
C TYR A 202 7.68 17.49 2.46
N ARG A 203 8.03 18.37 1.52
CA ARG A 203 8.46 17.97 0.18
C ARG A 203 9.74 17.14 0.24
N GLY A 204 9.72 16.00 -0.46
CA GLY A 204 10.87 15.12 -0.58
C GLY A 204 11.32 14.48 0.73
N GLN A 205 10.45 14.41 1.73
CA GLN A 205 10.72 13.76 3.02
C GLN A 205 10.29 12.29 3.05
N GLY A 206 9.60 11.83 2.00
CA GLY A 206 9.05 10.48 1.95
C GLY A 206 10.15 9.41 1.93
N ALA A 207 9.83 8.20 2.39
CA ALA A 207 10.66 7.02 2.40
C ALA A 207 10.17 5.95 1.43
N HIS A 208 10.81 4.80 1.43
CA HIS A 208 10.41 3.62 0.64
C HIS A 208 9.52 2.64 1.41
N SER A 209 8.92 3.15 2.48
CA SER A 209 8.00 2.46 3.37
C SER A 209 7.07 3.50 4.01
N MET A 210 5.91 3.01 4.44
CA MET A 210 5.01 3.73 5.34
C MET A 210 4.85 2.93 6.64
N HIS A 211 4.63 3.64 7.73
CA HIS A 211 4.27 3.04 9.01
C HIS A 211 3.16 3.85 9.67
N ALA A 212 2.39 3.22 10.55
CA ALA A 212 1.37 3.88 11.34
C ALA A 212 1.58 3.52 12.80
N ALA A 213 1.53 4.51 13.69
CA ALA A 213 1.67 4.33 15.14
C ALA A 213 1.18 5.58 15.88
N ASP A 214 0.62 5.37 17.07
CA ASP A 214 0.38 6.42 18.06
C ASP A 214 1.70 6.96 18.60
N VAL A 215 2.01 8.23 18.32
CA VAL A 215 3.27 8.87 18.73
C VAL A 215 3.10 10.11 19.57
N ASP A 216 1.86 10.59 19.75
CA ASP A 216 1.55 11.68 20.66
C ASP A 216 0.73 11.26 21.90
N GLY A 217 0.34 9.98 21.98
CA GLY A 217 -0.28 9.32 23.11
C GLY A 217 -1.79 9.56 23.22
N ASP A 218 -2.47 9.93 22.14
CA ASP A 218 -3.91 10.17 22.13
C ASP A 218 -4.75 8.90 21.85
N GLY A 219 -4.08 7.77 21.54
CA GLY A 219 -4.67 6.48 21.24
C GLY A 219 -5.06 6.28 19.79
N ARG A 220 -4.58 7.13 18.86
CA ARG A 220 -4.83 7.05 17.42
C ARG A 220 -3.50 6.96 16.67
N ASP A 221 -3.55 6.40 15.48
CA ASP A 221 -2.33 6.26 14.67
C ASP A 221 -2.03 7.54 13.86
N GLU A 222 -0.79 8.02 13.99
CA GLU A 222 -0.17 8.92 13.04
C GLU A 222 0.49 8.14 11.90
N VAL A 223 0.61 8.76 10.73
CA VAL A 223 1.18 8.14 9.53
C VAL A 223 2.59 8.63 9.26
N PHE A 224 3.56 7.74 9.45
CA PHE A 224 4.95 7.95 9.06
C PHE A 224 5.13 7.74 7.56
N LEU A 225 5.62 8.79 6.91
CA LEU A 225 5.98 8.75 5.50
C LEU A 225 7.50 8.66 5.32
N GLY A 226 8.29 8.69 6.38
CA GLY A 226 9.75 8.75 6.31
C GLY A 226 10.31 9.78 7.28
N SER A 227 10.89 10.85 6.74
CA SER A 227 11.38 12.01 7.49
C SER A 227 10.25 12.99 7.88
N CYS A 228 9.00 12.61 7.70
CA CYS A 228 7.84 13.36 8.14
C CYS A 228 6.67 12.46 8.55
N VAL A 229 5.74 13.05 9.29
CA VAL A 229 4.57 12.39 9.87
C VAL A 229 3.32 13.24 9.62
N ILE A 230 2.23 12.59 9.22
CA ILE A 230 0.88 13.14 9.12
C ILE A 230 0.10 12.70 10.36
N ASP A 231 -0.67 13.63 10.92
CA ASP A 231 -1.52 13.45 12.07
C ASP A 231 -2.77 12.58 11.77
N ASP A 232 -3.42 12.03 12.79
CA ASP A 232 -4.65 11.20 12.67
C ASP A 232 -5.75 11.87 11.82
N ASN A 233 -5.83 13.20 11.95
CA ASN A 233 -6.80 14.09 11.35
C ASN A 233 -6.42 14.61 9.96
N GLY A 234 -5.27 14.19 9.42
CA GLY A 234 -4.84 14.52 8.08
C GLY A 234 -4.09 15.84 7.94
N ASN A 235 -3.68 16.49 9.04
CA ASN A 235 -2.75 17.63 9.00
C ASN A 235 -1.30 17.14 9.08
N GLY A 236 -0.34 17.95 8.61
CA GLY A 236 1.06 17.64 8.86
C GLY A 236 1.41 17.77 10.35
N LEU A 237 1.91 16.70 10.98
CA LEU A 237 2.31 16.74 12.39
C LEU A 237 3.71 17.34 12.55
N TRP A 238 4.71 16.75 11.91
CA TRP A 238 6.06 17.29 11.85
C TRP A 238 6.88 16.78 10.66
N SER A 239 7.95 17.52 10.33
CA SER A 239 9.00 17.10 9.40
C SER A 239 10.38 17.37 10.00
N THR A 240 11.32 16.44 9.81
CA THR A 240 12.71 16.63 10.24
C THR A 240 13.51 17.53 9.29
N GLY A 241 13.05 17.73 8.05
CA GLY A 241 13.78 18.44 7.00
C GLY A 241 15.02 17.69 6.48
N MET A 242 15.25 16.44 6.88
CA MET A 242 16.44 15.66 6.47
C MET A 242 16.35 15.10 5.05
N GLY A 243 15.17 15.20 4.42
CA GLY A 243 14.93 14.66 3.09
C GLY A 243 14.68 13.16 3.11
N HIS A 244 14.66 12.57 1.92
CA HIS A 244 14.31 11.18 1.67
C HIS A 244 15.23 10.20 2.42
N PRO A 245 14.66 9.26 3.21
CA PRO A 245 15.38 8.09 3.70
C PRO A 245 14.93 6.79 3.01
N ASP A 246 15.85 5.85 2.80
CA ASP A 246 15.49 4.50 2.35
C ASP A 246 14.77 3.69 3.44
N HIS A 247 15.07 4.00 4.71
CA HIS A 247 14.55 3.29 5.89
C HIS A 247 14.26 4.25 7.03
N HIS A 248 13.17 3.96 7.76
CA HIS A 248 12.88 4.54 9.07
C HIS A 248 12.34 3.45 9.98
N TYR A 249 12.56 3.59 11.28
CA TYR A 249 12.13 2.63 12.30
C TYR A 249 11.36 3.39 13.37
N VAL A 250 10.20 2.85 13.74
CA VAL A 250 9.28 3.42 14.72
C VAL A 250 9.05 2.38 15.81
N GLY A 251 9.06 2.82 17.06
CA GLY A 251 8.88 1.99 18.25
C GLY A 251 9.62 2.55 19.46
N ASP A 252 9.46 1.88 20.60
CA ASP A 252 10.17 2.24 21.83
C ASP A 252 11.66 1.81 21.77
N ILE A 253 12.46 2.63 21.06
CA ILE A 253 13.90 2.38 20.85
C ILE A 253 14.71 2.71 22.12
N ASP A 254 14.26 3.70 22.90
CA ASP A 254 14.89 4.13 24.16
C ASP A 254 13.85 4.12 25.30
N PRO A 255 13.61 2.95 25.93
CA PRO A 255 12.56 2.78 26.94
C PRO A 255 12.77 3.59 28.21
N ALA A 256 13.96 4.18 28.40
CA ALA A 256 14.23 5.06 29.53
C ALA A 256 13.52 6.42 29.41
N LYS A 257 13.04 6.79 28.21
CA LYS A 257 12.36 8.07 27.96
C LYS A 257 10.85 8.03 28.13
N GLY A 258 10.22 6.85 28.10
CA GLY A 258 8.84 6.64 28.58
C GLY A 258 7.72 7.35 27.80
N GLU A 259 7.95 7.74 26.54
CA GLU A 259 7.01 8.56 25.75
C GLU A 259 6.22 7.76 24.69
N PHE A 260 6.64 6.54 24.34
CA PHE A 260 5.96 5.73 23.31
C PHE A 260 4.95 4.77 23.96
N GLN A 261 3.67 4.81 23.55
CA GLN A 261 2.65 3.84 24.00
C GLN A 261 2.16 2.99 22.81
N HIS A 262 1.76 1.75 23.09
CA HIS A 262 1.32 0.74 22.11
C HIS A 262 -0.20 0.60 22.09
#